data_AF-A0A7V9HC85-F1
#
_entry.id   AF-A0A7V9HC85-F1
#
_cell.length_a   1.000
_cell.length_b   1.000
_cell.length_c   1.000
_cell.angle_alpha   90.00
_cell.angle_beta   90.00
_cell.angle_gamma   90.00
#
_symmetry.space_group_name_H-M   'P 1'
#
loop_
_entity.id
_entity.type
_entity.pdbx_description
1 polymer ?
#
loop_
_entity_poly.entity_id
_entity_poly.type
_entity_poly.pdbx_seq_one_letter_code
_entity_poly.pdbx_strand_id
1 'polypeptide(L)'
;MRDSTTRATRSPCWRDEWESDPGDRYGPRRVPSTVTDRGAHERRGFAPGQEDGPAALRAAGLADALRAVGRELRDRGDTQKFRWSVDHEEPRTMNADAVVEGVVAVAARVEAAVREGELALVLGGDCTVGIGTVAGAVAAGRDPRLIYLDLHADLNTPSSVPDGALDWTGVAHMLDVPGADPRLADAGPRRPLLPGADLLILGRGPGQSTPAEHDLIVSRALTTIDVDELRDDPCGAARRAREWATADDRPFLVPLRSRPRRLLRRAALRAHRARNRRAVRRGNGCARDPRRRRRAPRGNRHRAQPAPRCGGRL
;
A
#
# COMPACT_ATOMS: atom_id res chain seq x y z
N MET A 1 12.15 -8.74 -48.20
CA MET A 1 12.77 -8.34 -46.92
C MET A 1 11.69 -8.28 -45.85
N ARG A 2 11.99 -8.62 -44.59
CA ARG A 2 11.18 -8.28 -43.41
C ARG A 2 12.10 -7.50 -42.49
N ASP A 3 11.76 -6.26 -42.18
CA ASP A 3 12.62 -5.40 -41.37
C ASP A 3 12.52 -5.82 -39.89
N SER A 4 13.67 -6.09 -39.27
CA SER A 4 13.78 -6.56 -37.89
C SER A 4 14.19 -5.40 -37.00
N THR A 5 13.28 -4.46 -36.77
CA THR A 5 13.50 -3.31 -35.88
C THR A 5 13.62 -3.75 -34.43
N THR A 6 14.86 -4.04 -34.02
CA THR A 6 15.22 -4.37 -32.64
C THR A 6 14.79 -3.24 -31.72
N ARG A 7 13.72 -3.44 -30.94
CA ARG A 7 13.18 -2.41 -30.03
C ARG A 7 14.16 -2.20 -28.87
N ALA A 8 15.15 -1.34 -29.08
CA ALA A 8 16.17 -1.00 -28.11
C ALA A 8 15.50 -0.51 -26.82
N THR A 9 15.61 -1.31 -25.76
CA THR A 9 15.17 -0.92 -24.42
C THR A 9 16.17 0.11 -23.89
N ARG A 10 15.90 1.39 -24.15
CA ARG A 10 16.60 2.50 -23.49
C ARG A 10 16.63 2.25 -21.98
N SER A 11 17.75 2.54 -21.34
CA SER A 11 17.79 2.65 -19.87
C SER A 11 16.68 3.59 -19.42
N PRO A 12 15.88 3.22 -18.42
CA PRO A 12 14.92 4.16 -17.85
C PRO A 12 15.68 5.34 -17.25
N CYS A 13 15.28 6.58 -17.53
CA CYS A 13 16.02 7.79 -17.14
C CYS A 13 16.32 7.90 -15.63
N TRP A 14 15.45 7.36 -14.78
CA TRP A 14 15.67 7.24 -13.33
C TRP A 14 16.82 6.30 -12.93
N ARG A 15 17.34 5.46 -13.84
CA ARG A 15 18.61 4.74 -13.63
C ARG A 15 19.76 5.72 -13.60
N ASP A 16 19.91 6.48 -14.68
CA ASP A 16 21.09 7.30 -14.91
C ASP A 16 21.12 8.47 -13.92
N GLU A 17 19.97 9.04 -13.54
CA GLU A 17 19.87 10.01 -12.43
C GLU A 17 20.18 9.39 -11.05
N TRP A 18 19.76 8.15 -10.76
CA TRP A 18 20.04 7.49 -9.46
C TRP A 18 21.47 6.94 -9.34
N GLU A 19 22.08 6.51 -10.44
CA GLU A 19 23.46 6.03 -10.49
C GLU A 19 24.48 7.20 -10.59
N SER A 20 24.01 8.43 -10.83
CA SER A 20 24.83 9.65 -10.93
C SER A 20 24.68 10.64 -9.76
N ASP A 21 23.68 10.48 -8.87
CA ASP A 21 23.62 11.27 -7.63
C ASP A 21 24.69 10.77 -6.64
N PRO A 22 25.70 11.58 -6.28
CA PRO A 22 26.62 11.21 -5.24
C PRO A 22 25.84 11.23 -3.91
N GLY A 23 25.59 10.04 -3.36
CA GLY A 23 24.71 9.83 -2.18
C GLY A 23 25.09 10.62 -0.92
N ASP A 24 26.23 11.29 -0.95
CA ASP A 24 26.72 12.29 0.00
C ASP A 24 25.83 13.54 0.10
N ARG A 25 25.14 13.95 -0.98
CA ARG A 25 24.21 15.12 -0.96
C ARG A 25 23.10 15.00 0.08
N TYR A 26 22.69 13.78 0.40
CA TYR A 26 21.74 13.50 1.47
C TYR A 26 22.41 12.95 2.73
N GLY A 27 23.70 12.61 2.67
CA GLY A 27 24.47 11.99 3.76
C GLY A 27 23.92 10.64 4.22
N PRO A 28 24.42 10.10 5.35
CA PRO A 28 23.91 8.88 5.98
C PRO A 28 22.54 9.11 6.65
N ARG A 29 21.53 9.50 5.86
CA ARG A 29 20.13 9.56 6.31
C ARG A 29 19.61 8.15 6.55
N ARG A 30 19.48 7.85 7.84
CA ARG A 30 18.53 6.90 8.41
C ARG A 30 17.18 6.98 7.68
N VAL A 31 16.58 5.84 7.35
CA VAL A 31 15.17 5.76 6.89
C VAL A 31 14.38 4.75 7.74
N PRO A 32 14.20 5.03 9.04
CA PRO A 32 13.60 4.12 9.98
C PRO A 32 12.16 4.53 10.26
N SER A 33 11.21 4.00 9.52
CA SER A 33 9.96 3.49 10.11
C SER A 33 9.08 2.97 9.01
N THR A 34 9.04 1.64 8.88
CA THR A 34 7.87 1.01 8.28
C THR A 34 6.72 1.13 9.27
N VAL A 35 5.83 2.10 9.03
CA VAL A 35 4.51 2.17 9.69
C VAL A 35 3.53 1.47 8.77
N THR A 36 2.82 0.46 9.26
CA THR A 36 1.91 -0.36 8.45
C THR A 36 0.46 -0.16 8.86
N ASP A 37 -0.39 0.16 7.89
CA ASP A 37 -1.84 0.37 8.06
C ASP A 37 -2.70 -0.54 7.17
N ARG A 38 -3.97 -0.77 7.52
CA ARG A 38 -4.68 -2.02 7.16
C ARG A 38 -6.22 -1.97 7.07
N GLY A 39 -6.79 -1.34 6.05
CA GLY A 39 -8.24 -1.34 5.73
C GLY A 39 -8.75 -2.42 4.75
N ALA A 40 -10.09 -2.47 4.63
CA ALA A 40 -11.00 -3.51 4.07
C ALA A 40 -12.39 -2.86 3.78
N HIS A 41 -13.40 -3.35 3.02
CA HIS A 41 -13.65 -4.47 2.08
C HIS A 41 -14.74 -4.10 1.00
N GLU A 42 -15.01 -4.95 -0.01
CA GLU A 42 -15.22 -4.50 -1.42
C GLU A 42 -16.65 -4.19 -1.92
N ARG A 43 -16.82 -3.08 -2.67
CA ARG A 43 -17.70 -3.05 -3.88
C ARG A 43 -17.25 -2.23 -5.10
N ARG A 44 -16.42 -1.18 -4.98
CA ARG A 44 -15.77 -0.50 -6.13
C ARG A 44 -14.27 -0.18 -5.99
N GLY A 45 -13.76 0.08 -4.79
CA GLY A 45 -12.32 0.39 -4.55
C GLY A 45 -11.54 -0.58 -3.64
N PHE A 46 -12.24 -1.46 -2.90
CA PHE A 46 -11.85 -1.89 -1.56
C PHE A 46 -11.60 -3.42 -1.43
N ALA A 47 -10.55 -3.98 -2.02
CA ALA A 47 -10.37 -5.44 -2.12
C ALA A 47 -9.76 -6.11 -0.86
N PRO A 48 -10.19 -7.33 -0.47
CA PRO A 48 -9.50 -8.15 0.53
C PRO A 48 -8.03 -8.43 0.18
N GLY A 49 -7.17 -8.38 1.19
CA GLY A 49 -5.71 -8.50 1.04
C GLY A 49 -4.98 -7.17 0.81
N GLN A 50 -5.67 -6.02 0.80
CA GLN A 50 -5.04 -4.70 0.93
C GLN A 50 -4.31 -4.60 2.26
N GLU A 51 -4.97 -5.01 3.35
CA GLU A 51 -4.45 -5.19 4.70
C GLU A 51 -3.26 -6.17 4.82
N ASP A 52 -2.96 -6.95 3.79
CA ASP A 52 -1.81 -7.87 3.72
C ASP A 52 -0.70 -7.35 2.80
N GLY A 53 -0.94 -6.28 2.03
CA GLY A 53 0.04 -5.64 1.15
C GLY A 53 1.38 -5.33 1.84
N PRO A 54 1.39 -4.67 3.03
CA PRO A 54 2.62 -4.38 3.76
C PRO A 54 3.36 -5.63 4.24
N ALA A 55 2.65 -6.67 4.68
CA ALA A 55 3.26 -7.95 5.05
C ALA A 55 3.85 -8.67 3.83
N ALA A 56 3.20 -8.58 2.68
CA ALA A 56 3.68 -9.13 1.41
C ALA A 56 4.87 -8.34 0.83
N LEU A 57 4.96 -7.03 1.07
CA LEU A 57 6.13 -6.20 0.73
C LEU A 57 7.35 -6.55 1.60
N ARG A 58 7.17 -6.68 2.92
CA ARG A 58 8.21 -7.22 3.82
C ARG A 58 8.67 -8.61 3.34
N ALA A 59 7.74 -9.52 3.08
CA ALA A 59 8.03 -10.87 2.57
C ALA A 59 8.60 -10.93 1.13
N ALA A 60 8.53 -9.83 0.38
CA ALA A 60 9.17 -9.70 -0.93
C ALA A 60 10.65 -9.23 -0.84
N GLY A 61 11.13 -8.86 0.34
CA GLY A 61 12.50 -8.38 0.58
C GLY A 61 12.66 -6.86 0.52
N LEU A 62 11.58 -6.08 0.71
CA LEU A 62 11.65 -4.60 0.71
C LEU A 62 12.71 -4.07 1.70
N ALA A 63 12.75 -4.64 2.91
CA ALA A 63 13.71 -4.25 3.93
C ALA A 63 15.18 -4.45 3.50
N ASP A 64 15.46 -5.54 2.79
CA ASP A 64 16.81 -5.87 2.35
C ASP A 64 17.21 -5.09 1.10
N ALA A 65 16.24 -4.77 0.23
CA ALA A 65 16.43 -3.85 -0.89
C ALA A 65 16.77 -2.43 -0.42
N LEU A 66 16.12 -1.92 0.64
CA LEU A 66 16.44 -0.62 1.24
C LEU A 66 17.84 -0.60 1.89
N ARG A 67 18.22 -1.67 2.59
CA ARG A 67 19.58 -1.82 3.16
C ARG A 67 20.64 -1.91 2.07
N ALA A 68 20.36 -2.57 0.95
CA ALA A 68 21.28 -2.69 -0.19
C ALA A 68 21.58 -1.33 -0.87
N VAL A 69 20.71 -0.32 -0.70
CA VAL A 69 20.97 1.07 -1.11
C VAL A 69 21.32 1.98 0.09
N GLY A 70 21.98 1.40 1.10
CA GLY A 70 22.61 2.14 2.20
C GLY A 70 21.68 2.68 3.29
N ARG A 71 20.42 2.24 3.36
CA ARG A 71 19.47 2.76 4.37
C ARG A 71 19.41 1.90 5.64
N GLU A 72 19.67 2.53 6.79
CA GLU A 72 19.28 1.96 8.09
C GLU A 72 17.76 1.92 8.21
N LEU A 73 17.20 0.75 8.55
CA LEU A 73 15.77 0.51 8.68
C LEU A 73 15.41 -0.06 10.06
N ARG A 74 14.60 0.71 10.80
CA ARG A 74 13.83 0.30 11.98
C ARG A 74 12.41 -0.01 11.51
N ASP A 75 11.91 -1.18 11.85
CA ASP A 75 10.51 -1.52 11.65
C ASP A 75 9.72 -1.06 12.89
N ARG A 76 8.70 -0.20 12.73
CA ARG A 76 7.81 0.23 13.83
C ARG A 76 6.58 -0.67 13.96
N GLY A 77 6.57 -1.81 13.26
CA GLY A 77 5.53 -2.82 13.31
C GLY A 77 4.29 -2.43 12.52
N ASP A 78 3.14 -2.88 13.00
CA ASP A 78 1.85 -2.68 12.37
C ASP A 78 0.91 -1.91 13.31
N THR A 79 -0.09 -1.23 12.75
CA THR A 79 -1.30 -0.83 13.48
C THR A 79 -2.24 -2.02 13.67
N GLN A 80 -3.30 -1.83 14.47
CA GLN A 80 -4.37 -2.80 14.63
C GLN A 80 -5.12 -2.99 13.30
N LYS A 81 -5.40 -4.24 12.92
CA LYS A 81 -6.39 -4.49 11.86
C LYS A 81 -7.79 -4.29 12.45
N PHE A 82 -8.67 -3.55 11.77
CA PHE A 82 -10.10 -3.75 11.92
C PHE A 82 -10.62 -4.70 10.84
N ARG A 83 -11.82 -5.24 11.03
CA ARG A 83 -12.56 -5.96 9.99
C ARG A 83 -13.73 -5.09 9.56
N TRP A 84 -13.70 -4.62 8.33
CA TRP A 84 -14.80 -3.85 7.75
C TRP A 84 -16.08 -4.69 7.65
N SER A 85 -17.19 -4.06 8.01
CA SER A 85 -18.57 -4.54 7.84
C SER A 85 -19.38 -3.52 7.05
N VAL A 86 -20.48 -3.96 6.43
CA VAL A 86 -21.50 -3.03 5.95
C VAL A 86 -22.13 -2.39 7.19
N ASP A 87 -22.07 -1.07 7.26
CA ASP A 87 -22.83 -0.31 8.25
C ASP A 87 -24.18 0.09 7.64
N HIS A 88 -25.26 -0.13 8.40
CA HIS A 88 -26.63 0.20 7.99
C HIS A 88 -27.16 1.47 8.66
N GLU A 89 -26.56 1.89 9.78
CA GLU A 89 -26.88 3.14 10.47
C GLU A 89 -26.03 4.30 9.88
N GLU A 90 -24.78 4.01 9.52
CA GLU A 90 -23.83 4.94 8.88
C GLU A 90 -23.44 4.55 7.43
N PRO A 91 -24.40 4.42 6.49
CA PRO A 91 -24.14 3.86 5.17
C PRO A 91 -23.29 4.75 4.23
N ARG A 92 -22.98 6.00 4.63
CA ARG A 92 -22.09 6.92 3.89
C ARG A 92 -20.68 7.01 4.48
N THR A 93 -20.49 6.44 5.67
CA THR A 93 -19.34 6.66 6.57
C THR A 93 -18.97 5.33 7.25
N MET A 94 -19.11 4.21 6.52
CA MET A 94 -19.11 2.87 7.12
C MET A 94 -17.78 2.56 7.82
N ASN A 95 -17.84 2.22 9.12
CA ASN A 95 -16.69 1.93 9.97
C ASN A 95 -15.76 3.15 10.20
N ALA A 96 -16.24 4.38 10.05
CA ALA A 96 -15.44 5.61 10.20
C ALA A 96 -14.61 5.65 11.50
N ASP A 97 -15.20 5.29 12.64
CA ASP A 97 -14.49 5.26 13.93
C ASP A 97 -13.25 4.35 13.90
N ALA A 98 -13.34 3.17 13.29
CA ALA A 98 -12.21 2.24 13.14
C ALA A 98 -11.15 2.73 12.13
N VAL A 99 -11.56 3.51 11.12
CA VAL A 99 -10.64 4.20 10.21
C VAL A 99 -9.91 5.33 10.96
N VAL A 100 -10.60 6.05 11.85
CA VAL A 100 -10.04 7.11 12.69
C VAL A 100 -9.05 6.54 13.72
N GLU A 101 -9.37 5.41 14.36
CA GLU A 101 -8.42 4.66 15.20
C GLU A 101 -7.14 4.32 14.42
N GLY A 102 -7.28 3.84 13.18
CA GLY A 102 -6.15 3.57 12.27
C GLY A 102 -5.32 4.83 11.98
N VAL A 103 -5.97 5.91 11.55
CA VAL A 103 -5.36 7.22 11.25
C VAL A 103 -4.58 7.77 12.45
N VAL A 104 -5.15 7.74 13.66
CA VAL A 104 -4.49 8.19 14.90
C VAL A 104 -3.33 7.26 15.27
N ALA A 105 -3.48 5.94 15.11
CA ALA A 105 -2.43 4.97 15.38
C ALA A 105 -1.25 5.05 14.39
N VAL A 106 -1.49 5.49 13.16
CA VAL A 106 -0.46 5.88 12.18
C VAL A 106 0.19 7.19 12.58
N ALA A 107 -0.61 8.22 12.89
CA ALA A 107 -0.13 9.55 13.24
C ALA A 107 0.86 9.52 14.40
N ALA A 108 0.53 8.88 15.52
CA ALA A 108 1.43 8.75 16.68
C ALA A 108 2.76 8.02 16.35
N ARG A 109 2.74 7.06 15.41
CA ARG A 109 3.96 6.33 14.98
C ARG A 109 4.84 7.19 14.08
N VAL A 110 4.24 7.96 13.17
CA VAL A 110 4.94 8.89 12.26
C VAL A 110 5.47 10.10 13.04
N GLU A 111 4.68 10.62 13.98
CA GLU A 111 5.07 11.71 14.88
C GLU A 111 6.32 11.35 15.70
N ALA A 112 6.32 10.18 16.34
CA ALA A 112 7.46 9.69 17.10
C ALA A 112 8.70 9.53 16.21
N ALA A 113 8.56 8.98 15.00
CA ALA A 113 9.66 8.87 14.04
C ALA A 113 10.21 10.26 13.66
N VAL A 114 9.36 11.19 13.21
CA VAL A 114 9.79 12.50 12.72
C VAL A 114 10.41 13.38 13.83
N ARG A 115 10.04 13.15 15.10
CA ARG A 115 10.73 13.74 16.28
C ARG A 115 12.07 13.06 16.60
N GLU A 116 12.20 11.75 16.39
CA GLU A 116 13.46 11.01 16.52
C GLU A 116 14.42 11.24 15.32
N GLY A 117 14.12 12.19 14.42
CA GLY A 117 14.94 12.54 13.26
C GLY A 117 14.81 11.54 12.09
N GLU A 118 13.78 10.70 12.11
CA GLU A 118 13.60 9.57 11.21
C GLU A 118 12.77 9.94 9.97
N LEU A 119 13.18 9.48 8.78
CA LEU A 119 12.33 9.50 7.59
C LEU A 119 11.34 8.32 7.64
N ALA A 120 10.05 8.62 7.71
CA ALA A 120 8.98 7.63 7.75
C ALA A 120 8.62 7.08 6.36
N LEU A 121 8.45 5.76 6.27
CA LEU A 121 7.99 5.04 5.09
C LEU A 121 6.70 4.29 5.44
N VAL A 122 5.56 4.93 5.21
CA VAL A 122 4.26 4.36 5.57
C VAL A 122 3.77 3.42 4.46
N LEU A 123 3.43 2.19 4.83
CA LEU A 123 2.87 1.16 3.96
C LEU A 123 1.41 0.92 4.34
N GLY A 124 0.49 1.60 3.67
CA GLY A 124 -0.95 1.38 3.87
C GLY A 124 -1.50 0.13 3.17
N GLY A 125 -2.73 -0.21 3.54
CA GLY A 125 -3.60 -1.08 2.75
C GLY A 125 -4.41 -0.26 1.74
N ASP A 126 -4.98 0.86 2.19
CA ASP A 126 -5.75 1.83 1.43
C ASP A 126 -5.17 3.26 1.60
N CYS A 127 -5.96 4.29 1.30
CA CYS A 127 -5.49 5.68 1.18
C CYS A 127 -5.73 6.56 2.42
N THR A 128 -6.58 6.17 3.38
CA THR A 128 -6.81 7.00 4.58
C THR A 128 -5.56 7.08 5.46
N VAL A 129 -4.65 6.11 5.33
CA VAL A 129 -3.27 6.15 5.84
C VAL A 129 -2.53 7.48 5.52
N GLY A 130 -2.88 8.14 4.42
CA GLY A 130 -2.33 9.45 4.04
C GLY A 130 -2.66 10.53 5.07
N ILE A 131 -3.89 10.54 5.59
CA ILE A 131 -4.34 11.44 6.66
C ILE A 131 -3.44 11.26 7.89
N GLY A 132 -3.26 10.02 8.34
CA GLY A 132 -2.41 9.71 9.50
C GLY A 132 -0.94 10.06 9.26
N THR A 133 -0.45 9.90 8.04
CA THR A 133 0.93 10.24 7.66
C THR A 133 1.18 11.76 7.72
N VAL A 134 0.24 12.57 7.21
CA VAL A 134 0.32 14.04 7.30
C VAL A 134 0.09 14.50 8.74
N ALA A 135 -0.91 13.96 9.44
CA ALA A 135 -1.22 14.29 10.83
C ALA A 135 -0.02 14.07 11.77
N GLY A 136 0.66 12.93 11.64
CA GLY A 136 1.86 12.63 12.43
C GLY A 136 3.04 13.56 12.12
N ALA A 137 3.24 13.92 10.85
CA ALA A 137 4.27 14.88 10.46
C ALA A 137 3.98 16.29 11.01
N VAL A 138 2.73 16.75 10.95
CA VAL A 138 2.33 18.06 11.51
C VAL A 138 2.41 18.05 13.04
N ALA A 139 2.02 16.96 13.71
CA ALA A 139 2.15 16.83 15.16
C ALA A 139 3.62 16.88 15.61
N ALA A 140 4.54 16.35 14.80
CA ALA A 140 5.98 16.48 15.01
C ALA A 140 6.56 17.88 14.71
N GLY A 141 5.71 18.91 14.51
CA GLY A 141 6.15 20.29 14.28
C GLY A 141 6.70 20.54 12.88
N ARG A 142 6.23 19.78 11.87
CA ARG A 142 6.52 20.04 10.46
C ARG A 142 5.31 20.70 9.79
N ASP A 143 5.56 21.41 8.69
CA ASP A 143 4.51 21.82 7.77
C ASP A 143 4.83 21.20 6.40
N PRO A 144 4.25 20.03 6.06
CA PRO A 144 4.69 19.28 4.88
C PRO A 144 3.86 19.61 3.62
N ARG A 145 4.55 19.79 2.49
CA ARG A 145 3.91 19.74 1.15
C ARG A 145 3.59 18.30 0.76
N LEU A 146 2.55 18.06 -0.03
CA LEU A 146 2.11 16.72 -0.41
C LEU A 146 2.17 16.50 -1.93
N ILE A 147 2.97 15.53 -2.38
CA ILE A 147 2.87 14.96 -3.74
C ILE A 147 2.01 13.70 -3.64
N TYR A 148 0.72 13.82 -3.96
CA TYR A 148 -0.21 12.69 -3.92
C TYR A 148 -0.13 11.88 -5.22
N LEU A 149 0.50 10.70 -5.17
CA LEU A 149 0.79 9.87 -6.34
C LEU A 149 -0.23 8.72 -6.50
N ASP A 150 -1.33 9.03 -7.17
CA ASP A 150 -2.40 8.09 -7.56
C ASP A 150 -3.09 8.51 -8.87
N LEU A 151 -3.80 7.57 -9.49
CA LEU A 151 -4.70 7.73 -10.62
C LEU A 151 -6.01 8.46 -10.27
N HIS A 152 -6.39 8.50 -9.00
CA HIS A 152 -7.59 9.18 -8.49
C HIS A 152 -7.15 10.38 -7.66
N ALA A 153 -8.01 11.38 -7.50
CA ALA A 153 -7.68 12.53 -6.66
C ALA A 153 -8.01 12.30 -5.18
N ASP A 154 -8.85 11.29 -4.89
CA ASP A 154 -9.40 10.95 -3.58
C ASP A 154 -10.01 12.19 -2.87
N LEU A 155 -10.63 13.04 -3.70
CA LEU A 155 -11.31 14.30 -3.34
C LEU A 155 -12.83 14.14 -3.15
N ASN A 156 -13.36 12.91 -3.20
CA ASN A 156 -14.76 12.66 -2.91
C ASN A 156 -15.05 12.83 -1.41
N THR A 157 -16.27 13.24 -1.07
CA THR A 157 -16.79 13.29 0.31
C THR A 157 -18.00 12.36 0.50
N PRO A 158 -18.28 11.89 1.73
CA PRO A 158 -19.50 11.16 2.08
C PRO A 158 -20.83 11.80 1.60
N SER A 159 -20.85 13.11 1.37
CA SER A 159 -22.00 13.80 0.76
C SER A 159 -22.08 13.57 -0.77
N SER A 160 -20.94 13.66 -1.47
CA SER A 160 -20.84 13.58 -2.93
C SER A 160 -21.03 12.16 -3.51
N VAL A 161 -20.71 11.11 -2.76
CA VAL A 161 -20.71 9.72 -3.23
C VAL A 161 -21.40 8.75 -2.24
N PRO A 162 -22.11 7.71 -2.70
CA PRO A 162 -22.96 6.89 -1.85
C PRO A 162 -22.34 5.57 -1.36
N ASP A 163 -21.16 5.17 -1.84
CA ASP A 163 -20.63 3.80 -1.65
C ASP A 163 -20.18 3.46 -0.20
N GLY A 164 -20.26 4.40 0.76
CA GLY A 164 -19.90 4.21 2.18
C GLY A 164 -18.40 4.05 2.48
N ALA A 165 -17.63 3.70 1.45
CA ALA A 165 -16.19 3.63 1.38
C ALA A 165 -15.49 4.99 1.65
N LEU A 166 -14.44 4.98 2.49
CA LEU A 166 -13.66 6.18 2.84
C LEU A 166 -12.27 6.25 2.19
N ASP A 167 -11.79 5.23 1.47
CA ASP A 167 -10.45 5.24 0.86
C ASP A 167 -10.28 6.41 -0.13
N TRP A 168 -11.21 6.52 -1.09
CA TRP A 168 -11.31 7.59 -2.08
C TRP A 168 -11.72 8.98 -1.56
N THR A 169 -11.57 9.21 -0.26
CA THR A 169 -11.91 10.48 0.42
C THR A 169 -10.73 11.09 1.20
N GLY A 170 -9.56 10.44 1.18
CA GLY A 170 -8.43 10.82 2.03
C GLY A 170 -7.96 12.27 1.83
N VAL A 171 -7.91 12.75 0.59
CA VAL A 171 -7.49 14.12 0.28
C VAL A 171 -8.60 15.13 0.60
N ALA A 172 -9.87 14.75 0.40
CA ALA A 172 -11.02 15.59 0.78
C ALA A 172 -11.05 15.94 2.28
N HIS A 173 -10.73 14.97 3.13
CA HIS A 173 -10.62 15.19 4.58
C HIS A 173 -9.42 16.08 4.93
N MET A 174 -8.25 15.86 4.31
CA MET A 174 -7.06 16.69 4.56
C MET A 174 -7.27 18.16 4.17
N LEU A 175 -8.00 18.42 3.07
CA LEU A 175 -8.28 19.78 2.58
C LEU A 175 -9.54 20.43 3.20
N ASP A 176 -10.22 19.78 4.15
CA ASP A 176 -11.54 20.19 4.67
C ASP A 176 -12.54 20.59 3.55
N VAL A 177 -12.90 19.59 2.74
CA VAL A 177 -13.90 19.75 1.68
C VAL A 177 -15.31 19.65 2.29
N PRO A 178 -16.25 20.54 1.94
CA PRO A 178 -17.65 20.46 2.41
C PRO A 178 -18.27 19.07 2.22
N GLY A 179 -18.80 18.52 3.30
CA GLY A 179 -19.39 17.18 3.35
C GLY A 179 -18.42 16.05 3.71
N ALA A 180 -17.14 16.36 3.98
CA ALA A 180 -16.19 15.46 4.66
C ALA A 180 -16.69 15.09 6.07
N ASP A 181 -16.34 13.89 6.55
CA ASP A 181 -16.66 13.44 7.91
C ASP A 181 -15.80 14.20 8.93
N PRO A 182 -16.40 14.89 9.92
CA PRO A 182 -15.64 15.61 10.94
C PRO A 182 -14.64 14.73 11.68
N ARG A 183 -14.96 13.47 11.98
CA ARG A 183 -14.07 12.56 12.73
C ARG A 183 -12.73 12.35 12.03
N LEU A 184 -12.70 12.40 10.69
CA LEU A 184 -11.48 12.30 9.88
C LEU A 184 -10.85 13.66 9.54
N ALA A 185 -11.65 14.72 9.38
CA ALA A 185 -11.15 16.08 9.16
C ALA A 185 -10.50 16.67 10.43
N ASP A 186 -10.95 16.25 11.61
CA ASP A 186 -10.42 16.63 12.93
C ASP A 186 -9.39 15.62 13.47
N ALA A 187 -9.02 14.56 12.72
CA ALA A 187 -8.08 13.51 13.13
C ALA A 187 -6.60 13.94 13.14
N GLY A 188 -6.32 15.23 13.26
CA GLY A 188 -4.97 15.80 13.22
C GLY A 188 -4.86 17.10 14.05
N PRO A 189 -3.64 17.63 14.22
CA PRO A 189 -3.39 18.78 15.10
C PRO A 189 -3.89 20.13 14.58
N ARG A 190 -4.39 20.19 13.33
CA ARG A 190 -5.01 21.38 12.73
C ARG A 190 -6.02 20.99 11.66
N ARG A 191 -7.01 21.86 11.44
CA ARG A 191 -8.02 21.78 10.39
C ARG A 191 -8.08 23.10 9.60
N PRO A 192 -8.00 23.09 8.26
CA PRO A 192 -7.66 21.94 7.41
C PRO A 192 -6.26 21.39 7.75
N LEU A 193 -6.07 20.09 7.57
CA LEU A 193 -4.81 19.41 7.84
C LEU A 193 -3.75 19.71 6.76
N LEU A 194 -4.18 20.03 5.54
CA LEU A 194 -3.32 20.44 4.42
C LEU A 194 -3.98 21.62 3.66
N PRO A 195 -3.26 22.73 3.40
CA PRO A 195 -3.74 23.79 2.51
C PRO A 195 -3.76 23.32 1.05
N GLY A 196 -4.73 23.77 0.25
CA GLY A 196 -4.83 23.40 -1.17
C GLY A 196 -3.61 23.77 -2.03
N ALA A 197 -2.89 24.83 -1.66
CA ALA A 197 -1.64 25.26 -2.30
C ALA A 197 -0.46 24.31 -2.02
N ASP A 198 -0.55 23.51 -0.96
CA ASP A 198 0.46 22.53 -0.54
C ASP A 198 0.13 21.11 -1.01
N LEU A 199 -0.77 20.98 -1.99
CA LEU A 199 -1.10 19.74 -2.67
C LEU A 199 -0.72 19.78 -4.17
N LEU A 200 0.02 18.76 -4.60
CA LEU A 200 0.24 18.38 -5.99
C LEU A 200 -0.31 16.97 -6.20
N ILE A 201 -1.29 16.80 -7.09
CA ILE A 201 -1.80 15.48 -7.48
C ILE A 201 -1.04 15.00 -8.72
N LEU A 202 -0.26 13.92 -8.58
CA LEU A 202 0.63 13.40 -9.61
C LEU A 202 0.11 12.06 -10.14
N GLY A 203 -0.07 11.96 -11.46
CA GLY A 203 -0.53 10.75 -12.13
C GLY A 203 -2.05 10.58 -12.18
N ARG A 204 -2.83 11.62 -11.86
CA ARG A 204 -4.30 11.62 -11.90
C ARG A 204 -4.82 11.30 -13.29
N GLY A 205 -5.80 10.41 -13.41
CA GLY A 205 -6.54 10.16 -14.64
C GLY A 205 -7.81 11.02 -14.71
N PRO A 206 -7.93 12.00 -15.63
CA PRO A 206 -9.13 12.85 -15.70
C PRO A 206 -10.41 12.04 -15.90
N GLY A 207 -10.37 11.01 -16.75
CA GLY A 207 -11.46 10.04 -16.95
C GLY A 207 -11.63 8.99 -15.84
N GLN A 208 -11.01 9.19 -14.67
CA GLN A 208 -11.19 8.38 -13.46
C GLN A 208 -11.66 9.22 -12.26
N SER A 209 -11.60 10.55 -12.33
CA SER A 209 -12.22 11.47 -11.36
C SER A 209 -13.75 11.44 -11.49
N THR A 210 -14.46 11.58 -10.37
CA THR A 210 -15.90 11.94 -10.40
C THR A 210 -16.10 13.40 -10.83
N PRO A 211 -17.32 13.82 -11.22
CA PRO A 211 -17.61 15.23 -11.46
C PRO A 211 -17.31 16.12 -10.23
N ALA A 212 -17.59 15.63 -9.03
CA ALA A 212 -17.28 16.36 -7.79
C ALA A 212 -15.77 16.56 -7.60
N GLU A 213 -14.94 15.55 -7.86
CA GLU A 213 -13.48 15.70 -7.81
C GLU A 213 -12.97 16.68 -8.89
N HIS A 214 -13.52 16.61 -10.10
CA HIS A 214 -13.17 17.52 -11.19
C HIS A 214 -13.49 18.98 -10.81
N ASP A 215 -14.70 19.24 -10.34
CA ASP A 215 -15.17 20.58 -10.01
C ASP A 215 -14.44 21.14 -8.78
N LEU A 216 -14.01 20.28 -7.83
CA LEU A 216 -13.13 20.67 -6.73
C LEU A 216 -11.70 21.02 -7.18
N ILE A 217 -11.13 20.28 -8.12
CA ILE A 217 -9.80 20.58 -8.70
C ILE A 217 -9.83 21.95 -9.39
N VAL A 218 -10.87 22.21 -10.21
CA VAL A 218 -11.01 23.49 -10.93
C VAL A 218 -11.31 24.64 -9.97
N SER A 219 -12.32 24.50 -9.08
CA SER A 219 -12.76 25.60 -8.20
C SER A 219 -11.77 25.97 -7.09
N ARG A 220 -10.95 25.02 -6.63
CA ARG A 220 -9.85 25.26 -5.67
C ARG A 220 -8.48 25.45 -6.35
N ALA A 221 -8.42 25.48 -7.69
CA ALA A 221 -7.20 25.61 -8.49
C ALA A 221 -6.05 24.67 -8.04
N LEU A 222 -6.37 23.40 -7.77
CA LEU A 222 -5.41 22.43 -7.23
C LEU A 222 -4.35 22.08 -8.28
N THR A 223 -3.09 21.97 -7.85
CA THR A 223 -1.99 21.67 -8.79
C THR A 223 -2.05 20.19 -9.20
N THR A 224 -2.02 19.92 -10.50
CA THR A 224 -2.09 18.55 -11.04
C THR A 224 -1.04 18.31 -12.13
N ILE A 225 -0.55 17.08 -12.22
CA ILE A 225 0.24 16.54 -13.34
C ILE A 225 -0.44 15.20 -13.71
N ASP A 226 -1.10 15.14 -14.87
CA ASP A 226 -2.01 14.05 -15.20
C ASP A 226 -1.31 12.78 -15.74
N VAL A 227 -2.05 11.66 -15.75
CA VAL A 227 -1.57 10.30 -16.07
C VAL A 227 -1.08 10.11 -17.51
N ASP A 228 -1.48 11.00 -18.42
CA ASP A 228 -1.02 10.99 -19.81
C ASP A 228 0.31 11.75 -19.92
N GLU A 229 0.42 12.94 -19.31
CA GLU A 229 1.68 13.69 -19.24
C GLU A 229 2.78 12.92 -18.47
N LEU A 230 2.43 12.30 -17.33
CA LEU A 230 3.32 11.41 -16.56
C LEU A 230 3.74 10.14 -17.34
N ARG A 231 2.98 9.75 -18.37
CA ARG A 231 3.32 8.60 -19.23
C ARG A 231 4.24 8.99 -20.38
N ASP A 232 4.03 10.18 -20.93
CA ASP A 232 4.73 10.66 -22.11
C ASP A 232 6.12 11.24 -21.77
N ASP A 233 6.27 11.95 -20.63
CA ASP A 233 7.57 12.21 -20.00
C ASP A 233 7.56 11.95 -18.47
N PRO A 234 7.83 10.70 -18.05
CA PRO A 234 7.91 10.34 -16.63
C PRO A 234 8.98 11.10 -15.85
N CYS A 235 10.08 11.50 -16.48
CA CYS A 235 11.21 12.14 -15.79
C CYS A 235 11.05 13.67 -15.73
N GLY A 236 10.49 14.32 -16.76
CA GLY A 236 10.03 15.71 -16.67
C GLY A 236 8.86 15.89 -15.69
N ALA A 237 7.91 14.96 -15.65
CA ALA A 237 6.87 14.94 -14.63
C ALA A 237 7.45 14.82 -13.20
N ALA A 238 8.33 13.84 -12.96
CA ALA A 238 8.98 13.67 -11.66
C ALA A 238 9.86 14.87 -11.26
N ARG A 239 10.56 15.49 -12.22
CA ARG A 239 11.42 16.67 -11.97
C ARG A 239 10.60 17.89 -11.56
N ARG A 240 9.51 18.21 -12.29
CA ARG A 240 8.61 19.32 -11.94
C ARG A 240 7.90 19.07 -10.60
N ALA A 241 7.53 17.83 -10.32
CA ALA A 241 6.93 17.48 -9.02
C ALA A 241 7.91 17.70 -7.85
N ARG A 242 9.19 17.38 -8.04
CA ARG A 242 10.26 17.70 -7.08
C ARG A 242 10.48 19.21 -6.98
N GLU A 243 10.59 19.92 -8.10
CA GLU A 243 10.80 21.38 -8.15
C GLU A 243 9.68 22.15 -7.46
N TRP A 244 8.41 21.73 -7.64
CA TRP A 244 7.26 22.26 -6.91
C TRP A 244 7.34 21.97 -5.40
N ALA A 245 7.77 20.77 -5.01
CA ALA A 245 7.84 20.35 -3.61
C ALA A 245 9.05 20.90 -2.85
N THR A 246 10.10 21.33 -3.56
CA THR A 246 11.29 22.01 -3.02
C THR A 246 11.38 23.47 -3.50
N ALA A 247 10.25 24.10 -3.79
CA ALA A 247 10.16 25.53 -4.12
C ALA A 247 10.33 26.42 -2.87
N ASP A 248 10.21 25.82 -1.68
CA ASP A 248 10.51 26.39 -0.37
C ASP A 248 11.20 25.31 0.50
N ASP A 249 11.79 25.70 1.64
CA ASP A 249 12.59 24.80 2.50
C ASP A 249 11.75 23.80 3.33
N ARG A 250 10.43 23.71 3.13
CA ARG A 250 9.59 22.77 3.89
C ARG A 250 9.83 21.31 3.47
N PRO A 251 9.63 20.35 4.38
CA PRO A 251 9.62 18.94 4.01
C PRO A 251 8.44 18.64 3.07
N PHE A 252 8.55 17.54 2.31
CA PHE A 252 7.44 17.02 1.53
C PHE A 252 7.22 15.53 1.76
N LEU A 253 5.98 15.08 1.54
CA LEU A 253 5.52 13.70 1.68
C LEU A 253 5.04 13.19 0.31
N VAL A 254 5.22 11.88 0.07
CA VAL A 254 4.83 11.23 -1.20
C VAL A 254 4.08 9.92 -0.94
N PRO A 255 2.75 9.96 -0.65
CA PRO A 255 1.91 8.76 -0.67
C PRO A 255 1.86 8.16 -2.07
N LEU A 256 2.09 6.85 -2.19
CA LEU A 256 2.10 6.10 -3.46
C LEU A 256 1.08 4.96 -3.41
N ARG A 257 -0.04 5.09 -4.15
CA ARG A 257 -1.01 3.99 -4.28
C ARG A 257 -0.60 3.04 -5.40
N SER A 258 0.17 2.00 -5.07
CA SER A 258 0.43 0.93 -6.04
C SER A 258 -0.82 0.06 -6.23
N ARG A 259 -1.46 0.05 -7.40
CA ARG A 259 -2.49 -0.95 -7.75
C ARG A 259 -1.81 -2.32 -7.98
N PRO A 260 -1.81 -3.29 -7.04
CA PRO A 260 -0.68 -4.23 -6.95
C PRO A 260 -0.70 -5.43 -7.92
N ARG A 261 -1.59 -5.46 -8.93
CA ARG A 261 -1.90 -6.63 -9.78
C ARG A 261 -0.67 -7.30 -10.44
N ARG A 262 0.45 -6.58 -10.63
CA ARG A 262 1.72 -7.15 -11.13
C ARG A 262 2.75 -7.41 -10.02
N LEU A 263 2.81 -6.58 -8.98
CA LEU A 263 3.76 -6.69 -7.87
C LEU A 263 3.38 -7.79 -6.88
N LEU A 264 2.18 -7.72 -6.27
CA LEU A 264 1.72 -8.77 -5.35
C LEU A 264 1.56 -10.12 -6.05
N ARG A 265 1.16 -10.17 -7.32
CA ARG A 265 1.14 -11.44 -8.08
C ARG A 265 2.54 -12.06 -8.19
N ARG A 266 3.60 -11.26 -8.40
CA ARG A 266 4.98 -11.74 -8.41
C ARG A 266 5.48 -12.13 -7.01
N ALA A 267 5.15 -11.37 -5.97
CA ALA A 267 5.50 -11.67 -4.58
C ALA A 267 4.81 -12.96 -4.09
N ALA A 268 3.49 -13.09 -4.26
CA ALA A 268 2.72 -14.27 -3.91
C ALA A 268 3.20 -15.53 -4.65
N LEU A 269 3.52 -15.44 -5.95
CA LEU A 269 4.11 -16.56 -6.70
C LEU A 269 5.49 -16.96 -6.16
N ARG A 270 6.32 -16.01 -5.71
CA ARG A 270 7.61 -16.30 -5.05
C ARG A 270 7.39 -16.96 -3.69
N ALA A 271 6.50 -16.42 -2.85
CA ALA A 271 6.17 -16.96 -1.54
C ALA A 271 5.57 -18.37 -1.61
N HIS A 272 4.63 -18.62 -2.52
CA HIS A 272 4.04 -19.94 -2.76
C HIS A 272 5.11 -20.96 -3.21
N ARG A 273 5.99 -20.58 -4.15
CA ARG A 273 7.13 -21.42 -4.56
C ARG A 273 8.11 -21.71 -3.41
N ALA A 274 8.33 -20.76 -2.50
CA ALA A 274 9.16 -20.95 -1.31
C ALA A 274 8.53 -21.92 -0.29
N ARG A 275 7.21 -21.80 -0.03
CA ARG A 275 6.46 -22.74 0.83
C ARG A 275 6.52 -24.16 0.26
N ASN A 276 6.23 -24.33 -1.03
CA ASN A 276 6.21 -25.67 -1.66
C ASN A 276 7.62 -26.29 -1.73
N ARG A 277 8.69 -25.50 -1.93
CA ARG A 277 10.08 -26.00 -1.84
C ARG A 277 10.43 -26.49 -0.43
N ARG A 278 9.91 -25.87 0.64
CA ARG A 278 10.06 -26.39 2.02
C ARG A 278 9.23 -27.64 2.27
N ALA A 279 8.03 -27.75 1.69
CA ALA A 279 7.20 -28.96 1.78
C ALA A 279 7.88 -30.17 1.11
N VAL A 280 8.35 -30.02 -0.14
CA VAL A 280 9.06 -31.09 -0.87
C VAL A 280 10.33 -31.54 -0.14
N ARG A 281 11.08 -30.61 0.49
CA ARG A 281 12.24 -30.97 1.33
C ARG A 281 11.89 -31.70 2.64
N ARG A 282 10.64 -31.65 3.11
CA ARG A 282 10.17 -32.42 4.29
C ARG A 282 9.51 -33.75 3.93
N GLY A 283 9.09 -33.95 2.68
CA GLY A 283 8.37 -35.17 2.24
C GLY A 283 9.23 -36.42 2.08
N ASN A 284 10.51 -36.28 1.72
CA ASN A 284 11.38 -37.43 1.38
C ASN A 284 12.10 -38.01 2.61
N GLY A 285 11.35 -38.26 3.69
CA GLY A 285 11.85 -38.72 4.99
C GLY A 285 11.58 -40.19 5.34
N CYS A 286 11.34 -41.07 4.35
CA CYS A 286 11.12 -42.50 4.58
C CYS A 286 12.31 -43.33 4.07
N ALA A 287 13.23 -43.67 4.98
CA ALA A 287 14.31 -44.62 4.70
C ALA A 287 13.73 -46.04 4.52
N ARG A 288 14.04 -46.70 3.40
CA ARG A 288 13.74 -48.12 3.19
C ARG A 288 14.82 -48.97 3.87
N ASP A 289 14.46 -49.69 4.93
CA ASP A 289 15.31 -50.74 5.51
C ASP A 289 15.52 -51.88 4.48
N PRO A 290 16.77 -52.20 4.11
CA PRO A 290 17.08 -53.23 3.13
C PRO A 290 17.28 -54.65 3.73
N ARG A 291 16.87 -54.94 4.98
CA ARG A 291 17.18 -56.22 5.66
C ARG A 291 15.98 -57.04 6.17
N ARG A 292 15.15 -57.58 5.26
CA ARG A 292 14.46 -58.89 5.47
C ARG A 292 14.13 -59.60 4.16
N ARG A 293 14.93 -60.62 3.80
CA ARG A 293 14.61 -61.62 2.75
C ARG A 293 14.03 -62.89 3.37
N ARG A 294 13.24 -63.61 2.54
CA ARG A 294 12.93 -65.06 2.54
C ARG A 294 11.53 -65.51 2.98
N ARG A 295 11.05 -66.52 2.23
CA ARG A 295 9.92 -67.46 2.45
C ARG A 295 8.49 -66.93 2.31
N ALA A 296 7.90 -67.20 1.14
CA ALA A 296 6.51 -67.67 1.06
C ALA A 296 6.43 -69.14 1.53
N PRO A 297 5.22 -69.65 1.84
CA PRO A 297 4.69 -70.71 0.97
C PRO A 297 3.21 -70.49 0.52
N ARG A 298 2.74 -71.42 -0.31
CA ARG A 298 1.42 -71.47 -0.99
C ARG A 298 0.25 -71.69 0.00
N GLY A 299 -0.97 -71.22 -0.31
CA GLY A 299 -2.10 -71.34 0.63
C GLY A 299 -3.54 -71.09 0.15
N ASN A 300 -3.94 -71.59 -1.03
CA ASN A 300 -5.33 -71.87 -1.49
C ASN A 300 -6.46 -70.79 -1.42
N ARG A 301 -7.61 -71.11 -2.04
CA ARG A 301 -8.85 -70.31 -2.17
C ARG A 301 -9.73 -70.39 -0.90
N HIS A 302 -10.62 -69.41 -0.66
CA HIS A 302 -12.07 -69.62 -0.46
C HIS A 302 -12.88 -68.29 -0.43
N ARG A 303 -14.23 -68.39 -0.38
CA ARG A 303 -15.21 -67.28 -0.37
C ARG A 303 -15.53 -66.82 1.07
N ALA A 304 -15.96 -65.55 1.25
CA ALA A 304 -17.31 -65.18 1.78
C ALA A 304 -17.45 -63.70 2.22
N GLN A 305 -18.36 -62.97 1.56
CA GLN A 305 -19.42 -62.05 2.07
C GLN A 305 -19.17 -60.96 3.17
N PRO A 306 -20.11 -59.99 3.40
CA PRO A 306 -19.74 -58.62 3.82
C PRO A 306 -20.43 -58.10 5.11
N ALA A 307 -20.44 -56.77 5.27
CA ALA A 307 -21.21 -55.94 6.24
C ALA A 307 -20.53 -55.78 7.64
N PRO A 308 -20.92 -54.79 8.49
CA PRO A 308 -22.10 -53.92 8.45
C PRO A 308 -21.86 -52.40 8.37
N ARG A 309 -22.97 -51.66 8.31
CA ARG A 309 -23.10 -50.19 8.51
C ARG A 309 -23.60 -49.89 9.93
N CYS A 310 -23.59 -48.59 10.27
CA CYS A 310 -24.23 -47.97 11.45
C CYS A 310 -23.53 -48.27 12.78
N GLY A 311 -23.48 -47.34 13.75
CA GLY A 311 -23.91 -45.94 13.70
C GLY A 311 -23.90 -45.32 15.11
N GLY A 312 -24.13 -44.01 15.22
CA GLY A 312 -24.28 -43.34 16.52
C GLY A 312 -24.11 -41.83 16.43
N ARG A 313 -24.96 -41.08 17.15
CA ARG A 313 -24.77 -39.66 17.44
C ARG A 313 -24.35 -39.52 18.90
N LEU A 314 -23.59 -38.48 19.21
CA LEU A 314 -24.08 -37.35 20.00
C LEU A 314 -23.50 -36.07 19.40
#